data_AF-A0A2V8L661-F1
#
_entry.id   AF-A0A2V8L661-F1
#
_cell.length_a   1.000
_cell.length_b   1.000
_cell.length_c   1.000
_cell.angle_alpha   90.00
_cell.angle_beta   90.00
_cell.angle_gamma   90.00
#
_symmetry.space_group_name_H-M   'P 1'
#
loop_
_entity.id
_entity.type
_entity.pdbx_description
1 polymer ?
#
loop_
_entity_poly.entity_id
_entity_poly.type
_entity_poly.pdbx_seq_one_letter_code
_entity_poly.pdbx_strand_id
1 'polypeptide(L)'
;RAIAAKAIKATGVSAVVADSFSRTFYRNGHEVGLPILEVPGIHEIVETGDRLRVDIERGSVTNLTSGKSLTTTPPSGFLLEMLRTGGLIAFLKSGRNIRQ
;
A
#
# COMPACT_ATOMS: atom_id res chain seq x y z
N ARG A 1 6.07 4.91 14.56
CA ARG A 1 4.96 5.73 15.11
C ARG A 1 3.93 5.98 14.00
N ALA A 2 2.64 6.06 14.32
CA ALA A 2 1.59 6.27 13.30
C ALA A 2 1.63 7.66 12.62
N ILE A 3 2.27 8.65 13.24
CA ILE A 3 2.37 10.02 12.71
C ILE A 3 2.98 10.07 11.29
N ALA A 4 3.96 9.22 11.00
CA ALA A 4 4.60 9.16 9.68
C ALA A 4 3.62 8.72 8.58
N ALA A 5 2.88 7.63 8.81
CA ALA A 5 1.89 7.14 7.85
C ALA A 5 0.76 8.16 7.63
N LYS A 6 0.30 8.83 8.71
CA LYS A 6 -0.70 9.90 8.61
C LYS A 6 -0.20 11.10 7.81
N ALA A 7 1.04 11.52 8.06
CA ALA A 7 1.65 12.63 7.35
C ALA A 7 1.77 12.33 5.85
N ILE A 8 2.25 11.14 5.48
CA ILE A 8 2.36 10.71 4.08
C ILE A 8 0.97 10.65 3.42
N LYS A 9 -0.04 10.08 4.09
CA LYS A 9 -1.40 10.08 3.55
C LYS A 9 -1.94 11.49 3.31
N ALA A 10 -1.63 12.43 4.19
CA ALA A 10 -2.10 13.81 4.08
C ALA A 10 -1.49 14.58 2.90
N THR A 11 -0.39 14.11 2.29
CA THR A 11 0.20 14.76 1.10
C THR A 11 -0.47 14.38 -0.21
N GLY A 12 -1.39 13.41 -0.21
CA GLY A 12 -2.05 12.92 -1.43
C GLY A 12 -1.24 11.91 -2.23
N VAL A 13 -0.19 11.32 -1.65
CA VAL A 13 0.55 10.20 -2.25
C VAL A 13 -0.41 9.05 -2.57
N SER A 14 -0.38 8.57 -3.81
CA SER A 14 -1.29 7.53 -4.29
C SER A 14 -0.98 6.13 -3.74
N ALA A 15 0.30 5.80 -3.57
CA ALA A 15 0.77 4.57 -2.92
C ALA A 15 2.23 4.70 -2.50
N VAL A 16 2.64 3.90 -1.51
CA VAL A 16 4.05 3.71 -1.14
C VAL A 16 4.44 2.27 -1.47
N VAL A 17 5.51 2.11 -2.25
CA VAL A 17 6.04 0.79 -2.63
C VAL A 17 7.49 0.72 -2.16
N ALA A 18 7.88 -0.41 -1.57
CA ALA A 18 9.25 -0.67 -1.13
C ALA A 18 9.52 -2.18 -1.16
N ASP A 19 10.79 -2.59 -1.07
CA ASP A 19 11.11 -4.02 -0.95
C ASP A 19 10.52 -4.63 0.33
N SER A 20 10.51 -3.85 1.42
CA SER A 20 9.93 -4.22 2.70
C SER A 20 9.64 -2.99 3.56
N PHE A 21 8.78 -3.16 4.56
CA PHE A 21 8.52 -2.17 5.61
C PHE A 21 8.74 -2.79 6.99
N SER A 22 9.01 -1.94 7.98
CA SER A 22 8.83 -2.37 9.36
C SER A 22 7.37 -2.79 9.61
N ARG A 23 7.17 -3.86 10.37
CA ARG A 23 5.84 -4.36 10.74
C ARG A 23 4.92 -3.27 11.31
N THR A 24 5.49 -2.37 12.12
CA THR A 24 4.74 -1.25 12.71
C THR A 24 4.30 -0.24 11.66
N PHE A 25 5.15 0.11 10.69
CA PHE A 25 4.77 1.05 9.64
C PHE A 25 3.72 0.45 8.70
N TYR A 26 3.89 -0.82 8.31
CA TYR A 26 2.94 -1.54 7.46
C TYR A 26 1.53 -1.54 8.09
N ARG A 27 1.42 -1.95 9.37
CA ARG A 27 0.14 -1.92 10.09
C ARG A 27 -0.46 -0.51 10.17
N ASN A 28 0.35 0.48 10.57
CA ASN A 28 -0.14 1.85 10.68
C ASN A 28 -0.62 2.41 9.34
N GLY A 29 0.03 2.04 8.23
CA GLY A 29 -0.37 2.42 6.88
C GLY A 29 -1.79 1.97 6.57
N HIS A 30 -2.06 0.67 6.72
CA HIS A 30 -3.41 0.12 6.53
C HIS A 30 -4.43 0.74 7.50
N GLU A 31 -4.09 0.88 8.78
CA GLU A 31 -4.97 1.47 9.80
C GLU A 31 -5.41 2.89 9.44
N VAL A 32 -4.53 3.69 8.83
CA VAL A 32 -4.86 5.05 8.40
C VAL A 32 -5.39 5.09 6.97
N GLY A 33 -5.44 3.97 6.26
CA GLY A 33 -5.87 3.88 4.86
C GLY A 33 -4.88 4.50 3.88
N LEU A 34 -3.58 4.34 4.12
CA LEU A 34 -2.49 4.66 3.19
C LEU A 34 -2.21 3.40 2.35
N PRO A 35 -2.33 3.46 1.01
CA PRO A 35 -1.99 2.33 0.15
C PRO A 35 -0.50 2.02 0.22
N ILE A 36 -0.16 0.81 0.68
CA ILE A 36 1.22 0.34 0.85
C ILE A 36 1.35 -1.07 0.25
N LEU A 37 2.44 -1.31 -0.49
CA LEU A 37 2.73 -2.62 -1.08
C LEU A 37 4.22 -2.97 -0.95
N GLU A 38 4.51 -4.16 -0.43
CA GLU A 38 5.87 -4.73 -0.40
C GLU A 38 6.13 -5.47 -1.70
N VAL A 39 7.11 -5.02 -2.48
CA VAL A 39 7.50 -5.59 -3.77
C VAL A 39 9.00 -5.82 -3.76
N PRO A 40 9.47 -7.02 -3.38
CA PRO A 40 10.90 -7.33 -3.38
C PRO A 40 11.51 -7.14 -4.78
N GLY A 41 12.63 -6.43 -4.85
CA GLY A 41 13.33 -6.07 -6.09
C GLY A 41 12.88 -4.75 -6.73
N ILE A 42 12.01 -3.96 -6.08
CA ILE A 42 11.46 -2.73 -6.69
C ILE A 42 12.54 -1.71 -7.00
N HIS A 43 13.59 -1.61 -6.17
CA HIS A 43 14.69 -0.67 -6.37
C HIS A 43 15.53 -0.98 -7.61
N GLU A 44 15.49 -2.21 -8.13
CA GLU A 44 16.23 -2.61 -9.33
C GLU A 44 15.55 -2.16 -10.63
N ILE A 45 14.26 -1.80 -10.55
CA ILE A 45 13.44 -1.50 -11.73
C ILE A 45 12.86 -0.08 -11.73
N VAL A 46 13.18 0.78 -10.75
CA VAL A 46 12.64 2.14 -10.62
C VAL A 46 13.73 3.15 -10.32
N GLU A 47 13.71 4.27 -11.04
CA GLU A 47 14.48 5.47 -10.71
C GLU A 47 13.57 6.66 -10.36
N THR A 48 14.15 7.69 -9.73
CA THR A 48 13.39 8.91 -9.41
C THR A 48 12.93 9.58 -10.71
N GLY A 49 11.63 9.87 -10.79
CA GLY A 49 11.01 10.44 -11.98
C GLY A 49 10.27 9.43 -12.86
N ASP A 50 10.43 8.13 -12.60
CA ASP A 50 9.71 7.10 -13.35
C ASP A 50 8.20 7.11 -13.10
N ARG A 51 7.46 6.73 -14.14
CA ARG A 51 6.01 6.56 -14.07
C ARG A 51 5.68 5.12 -13.75
N LEU A 52 4.97 4.88 -12.65
CA LEU A 52 4.57 3.54 -12.23
C LEU A 52 3.07 3.33 -12.36
N ARG A 53 2.67 2.14 -12.78
CA ARG A 53 1.33 1.58 -12.55
C ARG A 53 1.43 0.60 -11.40
N VAL A 54 0.66 0.83 -10.34
CA VAL A 54 0.62 -0.02 -9.15
C VAL A 54 -0.79 -0.57 -8.98
N ASP A 55 -0.93 -1.89 -8.96
CA ASP A 55 -2.17 -2.60 -8.63
C ASP A 55 -1.98 -3.27 -7.27
N ILE A 56 -2.48 -2.63 -6.22
CA ILE A 56 -2.39 -3.12 -4.84
C ILE A 56 -3.20 -4.41 -4.67
N GLU A 57 -4.34 -4.53 -5.35
CA GLU A 57 -5.25 -5.66 -5.20
C GLU A 57 -4.67 -6.94 -5.83
N ARG A 58 -3.98 -6.79 -6.97
CA ARG A 58 -3.28 -7.90 -7.63
C ARG A 58 -1.85 -8.09 -7.13
N GLY A 59 -1.32 -7.14 -6.37
CA GLY A 59 0.08 -7.14 -5.96
C GLY A 59 1.03 -7.02 -7.15
N SER A 60 0.80 -6.08 -8.07
CA SER A 60 1.67 -5.89 -9.24
C SER A 60 2.11 -4.45 -9.42
N VAL A 61 3.33 -4.28 -9.93
CA VAL A 61 3.91 -2.99 -10.27
C VAL A 61 4.52 -3.06 -11.66
N THR A 62 4.23 -2.08 -12.49
CA THR A 62 4.84 -1.90 -13.82
C THR A 62 5.47 -0.53 -13.89
N ASN A 63 6.78 -0.49 -14.18
CA ASN A 63 7.44 0.74 -14.60
C ASN A 63 7.04 1.02 -16.05
N LEU A 64 6.27 2.09 -16.25
CA LEU A 64 5.78 2.51 -17.56
C LEU A 64 6.85 3.22 -18.39
N THR A 65 7.94 3.69 -17.77
CA THR A 65 9.09 4.27 -18.46
C THR A 65 9.95 3.18 -19.11
N SER A 66 10.30 2.13 -18.36
CA SER A 66 11.21 1.07 -18.81
C SER A 66 10.51 -0.19 -19.33
N GLY A 67 9.22 -0.37 -19.04
CA GLY A 67 8.45 -1.55 -19.37
C GLY A 67 8.65 -2.74 -18.42
N LYS A 68 9.55 -2.63 -17.44
CA LYS A 68 9.80 -3.70 -16.44
C LYS A 68 8.63 -3.85 -15.48
N SER A 69 8.37 -5.08 -15.02
CA SER A 69 7.29 -5.37 -14.07
C SER A 69 7.69 -6.37 -13.01
N LEU A 70 7.11 -6.23 -11.82
CA LEU A 70 7.23 -7.16 -10.70
C LEU A 70 5.86 -7.50 -10.14
N THR A 71 5.76 -8.68 -9.53
CA THR A 71 4.56 -9.16 -8.83
C THR A 71 4.94 -9.65 -7.44
N THR A 72 4.02 -9.48 -6.50
CA THR A 72 4.14 -9.87 -5.11
C THR A 72 2.84 -10.52 -4.64
N THR A 73 2.87 -11.09 -3.44
CA THR A 73 1.65 -11.55 -2.78
C THR A 73 0.80 -10.32 -2.42
N PRO A 74 -0.48 -10.26 -2.86
CA PRO A 74 -1.33 -9.15 -2.51
C PRO A 74 -1.61 -9.10 -1.01
N PRO A 75 -1.96 -7.91 -0.44
CA PRO A 75 -2.45 -7.83 0.92
C PRO A 75 -3.67 -8.73 1.12
N SER A 76 -3.86 -9.21 2.35
CA SER A 76 -5.03 -10.04 2.67
C SER A 76 -6.34 -9.28 2.38
N GLY A 77 -7.43 -10.01 2.12
CA GLY A 77 -8.73 -9.39 1.83
C GLY A 77 -9.18 -8.41 2.92
N PHE A 78 -8.89 -8.69 4.18
CA PHE A 78 -9.15 -7.78 5.30
C PHE A 78 -8.39 -6.44 5.18
N LEU A 79 -7.10 -6.49 4.83
CA LEU A 79 -6.30 -5.27 4.64
C LEU A 79 -6.77 -4.48 3.41
N LEU A 80 -7.11 -5.17 2.32
CA LEU A 80 -7.68 -4.53 1.12
C LEU A 80 -9.00 -3.82 1.42
N GLU A 81 -9.91 -4.47 2.15
CA GLU A 81 -11.17 -3.85 2.58
C GLU A 81 -10.92 -2.65 3.50
N MET A 82 -9.95 -2.73 4.42
CA MET A 82 -9.57 -1.60 5.26
C MET A 82 -9.04 -0.41 4.43
N LEU A 83 -8.22 -0.69 3.41
CA LEU A 83 -7.72 0.34 2.49
C LEU A 83 -8.86 0.99 1.68
N ARG A 84 -9.71 0.17 1.05
CA ARG A 84 -10.85 0.61 0.23
C ARG A 84 -11.79 1.56 0.97
N THR A 85 -11.84 1.42 2.29
CA THR A 85 -12.79 2.12 3.14
C THR A 85 -12.18 3.36 3.78
N GLY A 86 -10.89 3.59 3.54
CA GLY A 86 -10.18 4.77 4.02
C GLY A 86 -9.48 4.58 5.37
N GLY A 87 -9.39 3.35 5.87
CA GLY A 87 -8.71 2.99 7.11
C GLY A 87 -9.63 2.34 8.15
N LEU A 88 -9.04 1.94 9.28
CA LEU A 88 -9.69 1.14 10.31
C LEU A 88 -10.96 1.79 10.87
N ILE A 89 -10.92 3.10 11.17
CA ILE A 89 -12.07 3.80 11.76
C ILE A 89 -13.28 3.76 10.82
N ALA A 90 -13.06 3.97 9.52
CA ALA A 90 -14.12 3.96 8.52
C ALA A 90 -14.60 2.52 8.23
N PHE A 91 -13.68 1.55 8.22
CA PHE A 91 -14.01 0.13 8.13
C PHE A 91 -14.96 -0.31 9.25
N LEU A 92 -14.70 0.09 10.50
CA LEU A 92 -15.56 -0.27 11.64
C LEU A 92 -16.93 0.42 11.58
N LYS A 93 -16.98 1.67 11.13
CA LYS A 93 -18.24 2.43 10.99
C LYS A 93 -19.16 1.85 9.92
N SER A 94 -18.65 1.09 8.95
CA SER A 94 -19.47 0.49 7.91
C SER A 94 -20.23 -0.77 8.37
N GLY A 95 -20.14 -1.16 9.64
CA GLY A 95 -20.79 -2.37 10.16
C GLY A 95 -20.14 -3.69 9.72
N ARG A 96 -18.91 -3.65 9.18
CA ARG A 96 -18.16 -4.88 8.84
C ARG A 96 -17.55 -5.48 10.11
N ASN A 97 -17.74 -6.78 10.31
CA ASN A 97 -17.26 -7.50 11.48
C ASN A 97 -15.78 -7.89 11.33
N ILE A 98 -15.01 -7.79 12.41
CA ILE A 98 -13.57 -8.16 12.48
C ILE A 98 -13.38 -9.67 12.75
N ARG A 99 -14.43 -10.49 12.60
CA ARG A 99 -14.36 -11.92 12.90
C ARG A 99 -13.78 -12.69 11.71
N GLN A 100 -12.45 -12.69 11.59
CA GLN A 100 -11.67 -13.75 10.94
C GLN A 100 -10.43 -14.04 11.78
#